data_AF-A0A354QTB3-F1
#
_entry.id   AF-A0A354QTB3-F1
#
_cell.length_a   1.000
_cell.length_b   1.000
_cell.length_c   1.000
_cell.angle_alpha   90.00
_cell.angle_beta   90.00
_cell.angle_gamma   90.00
#
_symmetry.space_group_name_H-M   'P 1'
#
loop_
_entity.id
_entity.type
_entity.pdbx_description
1 polymer ?
#
loop_
_entity_poly.entity_id
_entity_poly.type
_entity_poly.pdbx_seq_one_letter_code
_entity_poly.pdbx_strand_id
1 'polypeptide(L)' 'LPGLVAHQEVIFGGQGESLTLRHDSYDRKSFMTGVNLGIKKVVKKKELVYGLEYLL' A
#
# COMPACT_ATOMS: atom_id res chain seq x y z
N LEU A 1 -17.63 7.70 -5.24
CA LEU A 1 -18.79 6.80 -5.07
C LEU A 1 -19.03 6.62 -3.58
N PRO A 2 -20.23 6.89 -3.07
CA PRO A 2 -20.56 6.63 -1.67
C PRO A 2 -20.33 5.15 -1.32
N GLY A 3 -19.73 4.87 -0.16
CA GLY A 3 -19.47 3.50 0.32
C GLY A 3 -18.11 2.91 -0.04
N LEU A 4 -17.36 3.52 -0.97
CA LEU A 4 -15.97 3.14 -1.23
C LEU A 4 -15.02 3.79 -0.21
N VAL A 5 -13.98 3.06 0.21
CA VAL A 5 -12.97 3.57 1.16
C VAL A 5 -11.69 3.93 0.43
N ALA A 6 -10.89 2.96 -0.03
CA ALA A 6 -9.71 3.22 -0.84
C ALA A 6 -9.47 2.07 -1.83
N HIS A 7 -9.43 2.38 -3.11
CA HIS A 7 -9.32 1.41 -4.20
C HIS A 7 -8.34 1.94 -5.24
N GLN A 8 -7.43 1.09 -5.71
CA GLN A 8 -6.49 1.40 -6.77
C GLN A 8 -6.35 0.22 -7.71
N GLU A 9 -6.32 0.51 -9.00
CA GLU A 9 -6.01 -0.44 -10.06
C GLU A 9 -4.94 0.15 -10.97
N VAL A 10 -3.93 -0.64 -11.32
CA VAL A 10 -2.87 -0.29 -12.27
C VAL A 10 -2.83 -1.38 -13.33
N ILE A 11 -3.06 -0.99 -14.58
CA ILE A 11 -3.16 -1.91 -15.72
C ILE A 11 -1.97 -1.69 -16.63
N PHE A 12 -1.22 -2.77 -16.90
CA PHE A 12 -0.14 -2.82 -17.88
C PHE A 12 -0.62 -3.63 -19.08
N GLY A 13 -0.58 -3.04 -20.27
CA GLY A 13 -0.95 -3.71 -21.53
C GLY A 13 0.26 -4.19 -22.32
N GLY A 14 0.12 -5.35 -22.96
CA GLY A 14 1.08 -5.94 -23.89
C GLY A 14 0.37 -6.51 -25.13
N GLN A 15 1.13 -6.97 -26.13
CA GLN A 15 0.51 -7.58 -27.32
C GLN A 15 -0.13 -8.93 -26.95
N GLY A 16 -1.45 -9.01 -27.01
CA GLY A 16 -2.20 -10.22 -26.69
C GLY A 16 -2.34 -10.51 -25.20
N GLU A 17 -1.89 -9.61 -24.31
CA GLU A 17 -1.93 -9.81 -22.86
C GLU A 17 -2.11 -8.51 -22.06
N SER A 18 -2.48 -8.66 -20.80
CA SER A 18 -2.49 -7.56 -19.83
C SER A 18 -2.21 -8.07 -18.41
N LEU A 19 -1.60 -7.23 -17.59
CA LEU A 19 -1.40 -7.44 -16.15
C LEU A 19 -2.15 -6.35 -15.39
N THR A 20 -2.98 -6.75 -14.44
CA THR A 20 -3.71 -5.84 -13.57
C THR A 20 -3.26 -6.00 -12.13
N LEU A 21 -2.76 -4.93 -11.51
CA LEU A 21 -2.45 -4.85 -10.08
C LEU A 21 -3.56 -4.08 -9.39
N ARG A 22 -4.28 -4.73 -8.47
CA ARG A 22 -5.42 -4.14 -7.78
C ARG A 22 -5.27 -4.23 -6.26
N HIS A 23 -5.55 -3.13 -5.58
CA HIS A 23 -5.60 -3.04 -4.13
C HIS A 23 -6.92 -2.39 -3.69
N ASP A 24 -7.70 -3.12 -2.89
CA ASP A 24 -8.94 -2.65 -2.28
C ASP A 24 -8.80 -2.66 -0.75
N SER A 25 -9.06 -1.53 -0.12
CA SER A 25 -9.24 -1.42 1.34
C SER A 25 -10.72 -1.18 1.62
N TYR A 26 -11.36 -2.13 2.31
CA TYR A 26 -12.80 -2.06 2.65
C TYR A 26 -13.09 -1.33 3.96
N ASP A 27 -12.11 -1.25 4.86
CA ASP A 27 -12.21 -0.53 6.12
C ASP A 27 -10.83 -0.02 6.57
N ARG A 28 -10.79 0.82 7.61
CA ARG A 28 -9.54 1.43 8.10
C ARG A 28 -8.60 0.48 8.85
N LYS A 29 -9.05 -0.72 9.23
CA LYS A 29 -8.20 -1.70 9.90
C LYS A 29 -7.12 -2.23 8.95
N SER A 30 -7.34 -2.19 7.63
CA SER A 30 -6.33 -2.58 6.62
C SER A 30 -5.00 -1.82 6.77
N PHE A 31 -5.05 -0.56 7.25
CA PHE A 31 -3.87 0.27 7.43
C PHE A 31 -3.05 -0.09 8.68
N MET A 32 -3.66 -0.75 9.68
CA MET A 32 -3.05 -0.91 11.02
C MET A 32 -1.81 -1.81 11.00
N THR A 33 -1.74 -2.78 10.08
CA THR A 33 -0.54 -3.60 9.91
C THR A 33 0.66 -2.76 9.45
N GLY A 34 0.45 -1.83 8.51
CA GLY A 34 1.47 -0.91 8.03
C GLY A 34 1.90 0.09 9.11
N VAL A 35 0.96 0.61 9.90
CA VAL A 35 1.25 1.48 11.05
C VAL A 35 2.12 0.75 12.09
N ASN A 36 1.74 -0.47 12.47
CA ASN A 36 2.49 -1.28 13.44
C ASN A 36 3.91 -1.60 12.93
N LEU A 37 4.06 -1.89 11.63
CA LEU A 37 5.36 -2.07 10.99
C LEU A 37 6.22 -0.80 11.12
N GLY A 38 5.66 0.35 10.77
CA GLY A 38 6.34 1.64 10.87
C GLY A 38 6.84 1.94 12.28
N ILE A 39 5.98 1.76 13.29
CA ILE A 39 6.33 1.94 14.71
C ILE A 39 7.48 1.02 15.13
N LYS A 40 7.46 -0.26 14.72
CA LYS A 40 8.53 -1.21 15.07
C LYS A 40 9.86 -0.89 14.38
N LYS A 41 9.83 -0.32 13.18
CA LYS A 41 11.03 -0.06 12.37
C LYS A 41 11.66 1.31 12.67
N VAL A 42 10.86 2.33 12.99
CA VAL A 42 11.34 3.71 13.17
C VAL A 42 12.38 3.85 14.28
N VAL A 43 12.25 3.09 15.38
CA VAL A 43 13.21 3.10 16.50
C VAL A 43 14.63 2.66 16.12
N LYS A 44 14.80 2.03 14.95
CA LYS A 44 16.09 1.57 14.42
C LYS A 44 16.66 2.49 13.33
N LYS A 45 15.94 3.54 12.94
CA LYS A 45 16.32 4.45 11.84
C LYS A 45 16.81 5.79 12.41
N LYS A 46 17.77 6.40 11.72
CA LYS A 46 18.36 7.70 12.07
C LYS A 46 18.17 8.76 10.99
N GLU A 47 17.32 8.46 10.01
CA GLU A 47 17.06 9.27 8.84
C GLU A 47 15.56 9.33 8.59
N LEU A 48 15.13 10.31 7.80
CA LEU A 48 13.77 10.36 7.29
C LEU A 48 13.61 9.33 6.18
N VAL A 49 12.61 8.47 6.30
CA VAL A 49 12.21 7.52 5.27
C VAL A 49 10.84 7.93 4.74
N TYR A 50 10.73 8.16 3.44
CA TYR A 50 9.47 8.44 2.76
C TYR A 50 9.04 7.20 1.98
N GLY A 51 7.87 6.65 2.34
CA GLY A 51 7.37 5.39 1.78
C GLY A 51 7.63 4.18 2.70
N LEU A 52 6.60 3.36 2.92
CA LEU A 52 6.72 2.15 3.75
C LEU A 52 7.45 1.00 3.02
N GLU A 53 7.55 1.07 1.69
CA GLU A 53 8.26 0.09 0.85
C GLU A 53 9.74 -0.07 1.24
N TYR A 54 10.35 0.99 1.79
CA TYR A 54 11.73 0.95 2.29
C TYR A 54 11.87 0.35 3.70
N LEU A 55 10.75 0.00 4.35
CA LEU A 55 10.70 -0.64 5.66
C LEU A 55 10.25 -2.10 5.62
N LEU A 56 9.72 -2.56 4.47
CA LEU A 56 9.30 -3.95 4.23
C LEU A 56 10.51 -4.89 4.25
#